data_AF-A0A7C7KVR1-F1
#
_entry.id   AF-A0A7C7KVR1-F1
#
_cell.length_a   1.000
_cell.length_b   1.000
_cell.length_c   1.000
_cell.angle_alpha   90.00
_cell.angle_beta   90.00
_cell.angle_gamma   90.00
#
_symmetry.space_group_name_H-M   'P 1'
#
loop_
_entity.id
_entity.type
_entity.pdbx_description
1 polymer ?
#
loop_
_entity_poly.entity_id
_entity_poly.type
_entity_poly.pdbx_seq_one_letter_code
_entity_poly.pdbx_strand_id
1 'polypeptide(L)'
;QQEIEQYMHLASVYEESGFPRRARDYLQKALKIDPDNPEVLLRLGRVELELGNHASAEDFFERLLSRHPQWATDVEKLKREMMPQDADEDSSMSM
;
A
#
# COMPACT_ATOMS: atom_id res chain seq x y z
N GLN A 1 -14.87 -7.78 -14.53
CA GLN A 1 -15.07 -6.62 -13.63
C GLN A 1 -15.52 -7.06 -12.24
N GLN A 2 -16.58 -7.87 -12.06
CA GLN A 2 -17.00 -8.36 -10.72
C GLN A 2 -15.93 -9.12 -9.92
N GLU A 3 -14.99 -9.80 -10.59
CA GLU A 3 -13.94 -10.56 -9.89
C GLU A 3 -12.91 -9.67 -9.16
N ILE A 4 -12.61 -8.46 -9.66
CA ILE A 4 -11.63 -7.57 -9.01
C ILE A 4 -12.17 -7.05 -7.68
N GLU A 5 -13.44 -6.61 -7.67
CA GLU A 5 -14.14 -6.14 -6.47
C GLU A 5 -14.25 -7.25 -5.43
N GLN A 6 -14.46 -8.49 -5.87
CA GLN A 6 -14.54 -9.65 -4.97
C GLN A 6 -13.19 -9.95 -4.31
N TYR A 7 -12.10 -9.91 -5.08
CA TYR A 7 -10.75 -10.06 -4.52
C TYR A 7 -10.36 -8.91 -3.60
N MET A 8 -10.75 -7.68 -3.93
CA MET A 8 -10.54 -6.50 -3.10
C MET A 8 -11.33 -6.57 -1.79
N HIS A 9 -12.57 -7.04 -1.84
CA HIS A 9 -13.38 -7.25 -0.65
C HIS A 9 -12.77 -8.31 0.27
N LEU A 10 -12.36 -9.46 -0.29
CA LEU A 10 -11.67 -10.50 0.47
C LEU A 10 -10.36 -9.98 1.08
N ALA A 11 -9.58 -9.22 0.32
CA ALA A 11 -8.36 -8.59 0.84
C ALA A 11 -8.66 -7.69 2.04
N SER A 12 -9.66 -6.81 1.94
CA SER A 12 -10.06 -5.93 3.06
C SER A 12 -10.42 -6.72 4.32
N VAL A 13 -11.19 -7.80 4.18
CA VAL A 13 -11.55 -8.67 5.30
C VAL A 13 -10.31 -9.27 5.95
N TYR A 14 -9.32 -9.71 5.17
CA TYR A 14 -8.08 -10.27 5.70
C TYR A 14 -7.16 -9.20 6.33
N GLU A 15 -7.13 -7.98 5.79
CA GLU A 15 -6.42 -6.84 6.41
C GLU A 15 -7.02 -6.54 7.79
N GLU A 16 -8.34 -6.36 7.87
CA GLU A 16 -9.07 -6.10 9.12
C GLU A 16 -8.94 -7.24 10.15
N SER A 17 -8.78 -8.47 9.65
CA SER A 17 -8.59 -9.66 10.48
C SER A 17 -7.13 -9.87 10.92
N GLY A 18 -6.19 -8.99 10.55
CA GLY A 18 -4.78 -9.10 10.93
C GLY A 18 -4.02 -10.19 10.18
N PHE A 19 -4.45 -10.55 8.96
CA PHE A 19 -3.80 -11.54 8.10
C PHE A 19 -3.26 -10.90 6.81
N PRO A 20 -2.25 -10.01 6.89
CA PRO A 20 -1.74 -9.27 5.73
C PRO A 20 -1.20 -10.18 4.61
N ARG A 21 -0.63 -11.34 4.94
CA ARG A 21 -0.16 -12.33 3.94
C ARG A 21 -1.31 -12.82 3.05
N ARG A 22 -2.47 -13.09 3.64
CA ARG A 22 -3.65 -13.51 2.87
C ARG A 22 -4.20 -12.36 2.04
N ALA A 23 -4.27 -11.16 2.61
CA ALA A 23 -4.69 -9.96 1.89
C ALA A 23 -3.86 -9.75 0.62
N ARG A 24 -2.53 -9.84 0.74
CA ARG A 24 -1.60 -9.76 -0.39
C ARG A 24 -1.94 -10.77 -1.48
N ASP A 25 -2.18 -12.03 -1.13
CA ASP A 25 -2.45 -13.08 -2.11
C ASP A 25 -3.74 -12.81 -2.92
N TYR A 26 -4.77 -12.23 -2.29
CA TYR A 26 -6.00 -11.80 -3.00
C TYR A 26 -5.77 -10.54 -3.83
N LEU A 27 -5.04 -9.55 -3.31
CA LEU A 27 -4.70 -8.35 -4.07
C LEU A 27 -3.83 -8.66 -5.30
N GLN A 28 -2.92 -9.64 -5.23
CA GLN A 28 -2.17 -10.09 -6.40
C GLN A 28 -3.06 -10.72 -7.46
N LYS A 29 -4.17 -11.38 -7.08
CA LYS A 29 -5.17 -11.86 -8.04
C LYS A 29 -5.94 -10.69 -8.67
N ALA A 30 -6.28 -9.68 -7.88
CA ALA A 30 -6.89 -8.45 -8.39
C ALA A 30 -5.96 -7.73 -9.39
N LEU A 31 -4.67 -7.63 -9.07
CA LEU A 31 -3.66 -6.99 -9.92
C LEU A 31 -3.47 -7.72 -11.25
N LYS A 32 -3.69 -9.05 -11.31
CA LYS A 32 -3.64 -9.80 -12.58
C LYS A 32 -4.80 -9.48 -13.50
N ILE A 33 -5.94 -9.06 -12.95
CA ILE A 33 -7.12 -8.66 -13.73
C ILE A 33 -6.91 -7.24 -14.27
N ASP A 34 -6.46 -6.33 -13.41
CA ASP A 34 -6.16 -4.95 -13.77
C ASP A 34 -4.81 -4.52 -13.17
N PRO A 35 -3.72 -4.62 -13.96
CA PRO A 35 -2.37 -4.32 -13.51
C PRO A 35 -2.11 -2.85 -13.16
N ASP A 36 -2.97 -1.94 -13.64
CA ASP A 36 -2.84 -0.50 -13.49
C ASP A 36 -3.92 0.08 -12.55
N ASN A 37 -4.65 -0.79 -11.85
CA ASN A 37 -5.68 -0.36 -10.91
C ASN A 37 -5.05 0.39 -9.72
N PRO A 38 -5.37 1.67 -9.53
CA PRO A 38 -4.69 2.47 -8.53
C PRO A 38 -4.98 2.01 -7.09
N GLU A 39 -6.20 1.55 -6.83
CA GLU A 39 -6.59 1.10 -5.49
C GLU A 39 -5.90 -0.23 -5.13
N VAL A 40 -5.80 -1.17 -6.07
CA VAL A 40 -5.05 -2.42 -5.86
C VAL A 40 -3.57 -2.15 -5.57
N LEU A 41 -2.95 -1.25 -6.35
CA LEU A 41 -1.54 -0.86 -6.15
C LEU A 41 -1.33 -0.20 -4.78
N LEU A 42 -2.21 0.73 -4.37
CA LEU A 42 -2.13 1.37 -3.06
C LEU A 42 -2.26 0.33 -1.93
N ARG A 43 -3.26 -0.55 -2.02
CA ARG A 43 -3.49 -1.60 -1.01
C ARG A 43 -2.35 -2.60 -0.94
N LEU A 44 -1.77 -3.00 -2.08
CA LEU A 44 -0.58 -3.86 -2.08
C LEU A 44 0.59 -3.17 -1.39
N GLY A 45 0.85 -1.90 -1.71
CA GLY A 45 1.87 -1.13 -1.03
C GLY A 45 1.67 -1.09 0.49
N ARG A 46 0.44 -0.81 0.94
CA ARG A 46 0.06 -0.87 2.37
C ARG A 46 0.37 -2.22 3.01
N VAL A 47 -0.13 -3.30 2.39
CA VAL A 47 0.05 -4.65 2.92
C VAL A 47 1.51 -5.06 2.95
N GLU A 48 2.31 -4.66 1.95
CA GLU A 48 3.75 -4.90 1.97
C GLU A 48 4.45 -4.14 3.11
N LEU A 49 4.01 -2.92 3.45
CA LEU A 49 4.50 -2.21 4.66
C LEU A 49 4.13 -2.97 5.95
N GLU A 50 2.90 -3.47 6.09
CA GLU A 50 2.50 -4.28 7.24
C GLU A 50 3.32 -5.58 7.38
N LEU A 51 3.78 -6.12 6.25
CA LEU A 51 4.65 -7.28 6.20
C LEU A 51 6.13 -6.96 6.45
N GLY A 52 6.48 -5.67 6.57
CA GLY A 52 7.86 -5.18 6.73
C GLY A 52 8.66 -5.14 5.41
N ASN A 53 8.01 -5.32 4.27
CA ASN A 53 8.62 -5.35 2.95
C ASN A 53 8.62 -3.94 2.32
N HIS A 54 9.36 -3.01 2.93
CA HIS A 54 9.39 -1.62 2.48
C HIS A 54 9.78 -1.45 1.00
N ALA A 55 10.75 -2.21 0.51
CA ALA A 55 11.18 -2.15 -0.89
C ALA A 55 10.07 -2.55 -1.88
N SER A 56 9.30 -3.60 -1.56
CA SER A 56 8.16 -4.01 -2.40
C SER A 56 7.05 -2.96 -2.37
N ALA A 57 6.81 -2.36 -1.20
CA ALA A 57 5.81 -1.31 -1.07
C ALA A 57 6.16 -0.10 -1.93
N GLU A 58 7.43 0.33 -1.92
CA GLU A 58 7.92 1.42 -2.76
C GLU A 58 7.73 1.15 -4.25
N ASP A 59 8.05 -0.05 -4.75
CA ASP A 59 7.82 -0.42 -6.15
C ASP A 59 6.34 -0.25 -6.55
N PHE A 60 5.40 -0.72 -5.71
CA PHE A 60 3.97 -0.56 -5.98
C PHE A 60 3.53 0.90 -5.97
N PHE A 61 4.05 1.70 -5.04
CA PHE A 61 3.76 3.13 -5.00
C PHE A 61 4.34 3.88 -6.20
N GLU A 62 5.56 3.58 -6.63
CA GLU A 62 6.16 4.20 -7.80
C GLU A 62 5.36 3.89 -9.07
N ARG A 63 4.92 2.64 -9.22
CA ARG A 63 4.03 2.23 -10.32
C ARG A 63 2.70 2.97 -10.28
N LEU A 64 2.10 3.10 -9.10
CA LEU A 64 0.88 3.87 -8.89
C LEU A 64 1.06 5.33 -9.31
N LEU A 65 2.10 6.00 -8.80
CA LEU A 65 2.34 7.43 -9.03
C LEU A 65 2.76 7.74 -10.46
N SER A 66 3.43 6.79 -11.13
CA SER A 66 3.80 6.93 -12.55
C SER A 66 2.59 7.00 -13.48
N ARG A 67 1.47 6.37 -13.11
CA ARG A 67 0.22 6.37 -13.89
C ARG A 67 -0.82 7.34 -13.33
N HIS A 68 -0.88 7.47 -12.02
CA HIS A 68 -1.90 8.19 -11.27
C HIS A 68 -1.26 9.14 -10.26
N PRO A 69 -0.59 10.22 -10.72
CA PRO A 69 0.12 11.16 -9.85
C PRO A 69 -0.79 11.85 -8.82
N GLN A 70 -2.11 11.87 -9.05
CA GLN A 70 -3.10 12.39 -8.10
C GLN A 70 -3.12 11.63 -6.75
N TRP A 71 -2.63 10.39 -6.72
CA TRP A 71 -2.54 9.57 -5.51
C TRP A 71 -1.29 9.87 -4.67
N ALA A 72 -0.44 10.82 -5.07
CA ALA A 72 0.76 11.22 -4.32
C ALA A 72 0.44 11.53 -2.86
N THR A 73 -0.59 12.33 -2.62
CA THR A 73 -1.01 12.71 -1.26
C THR A 73 -1.44 11.51 -0.43
N ASP A 74 -2.18 10.56 -1.01
CA ASP A 74 -2.64 9.35 -0.32
C ASP A 74 -1.46 8.41 0.02
N VAL A 75 -0.54 8.23 -0.93
CA VAL A 75 0.69 7.46 -0.72
C VAL A 75 1.55 8.08 0.38
N GLU A 76 1.79 9.39 0.33
CA GLU A 76 2.59 10.09 1.35
C GLU A 76 1.97 9.99 2.74
N LYS A 77 0.64 10.16 2.84
CA LYS A 77 -0.09 10.01 4.09
C LYS A 77 0.08 8.61 4.66
N LEU A 78 -0.06 7.59 3.83
CA LEU A 78 0.06 6.19 4.21
C LEU A 78 1.49 5.84 4.64
N LYS A 79 2.49 6.29 3.88
CA LYS A 79 3.90 6.13 4.26
C LYS A 79 4.17 6.76 5.62
N ARG A 80 3.70 7.97 5.88
CA ARG A 80 3.87 8.64 7.18
C ARG A 80 3.22 7.89 8.34
N GLU A 81 2.08 7.25 8.09
CA GLU A 81 1.35 6.48 9.11
C GLU A 81 2.06 5.17 9.47
N MET A 82 2.65 4.50 8.48
CA MET A 82 3.14 3.12 8.63
C MET A 82 4.65 2.97 8.63
N MET A 83 5.35 3.87 7.95
CA MET A 83 6.77 4.11 8.06
C MET A 83 6.91 5.42 8.85
N PRO A 84 6.73 5.41 10.18
CA PRO A 84 7.16 6.56 10.95
C PRO A 84 8.62 6.76 10.56
N GLN A 85 8.91 7.87 9.85
CA GLN A 85 10.29 8.30 9.67
C GLN A 85 10.89 8.23 11.07
N ASP A 86 12.01 7.50 11.18
CA ASP A 86 12.76 7.40 12.43
C ASP A 86 12.66 8.74 13.16
N ALA A 87 12.26 8.67 14.42
CA ALA A 87 11.79 9.76 15.25
C ALA A 87 12.82 10.89 15.50
N ASP A 88 13.88 10.99 14.71
CA ASP A 88 15.06 11.77 15.01
C ASP A 88 15.79 12.25 13.73
N GLU A 89 15.18 13.17 12.98
CA GLU A 89 15.98 14.30 12.49
C GLU A 89 15.74 15.48 13.43
N ASP A 90 16.37 15.32 14.59
CA ASP A 90 17.03 16.39 15.31
C ASP A 90 16.16 17.38 16.11
N SER A 91 16.09 17.08 17.41
CA SER A 91 15.82 18.01 18.50
C SER A 91 16.84 19.17 18.62
N SER A 92 17.38 19.71 17.52
CA SER A 92 18.34 20.83 17.53
C SER A 92 17.86 22.07 16.77
N MET A 93 16.73 22.64 17.18
CA MET A 93 16.59 24.09 17.14
C MET A 93 16.12 24.59 18.50
N SER A 94 16.98 24.40 19.50
CA SER A 94 17.07 25.31 20.63
C SER A 94 18.35 26.14 20.47
N MET A 95 18.22 27.35 19.95
CA MET A 95 18.99 28.52 20.37
C MET A 95 18.14 29.77 20.20
#